data_AF-A0A9R1VFI5-F1
#
_entry.id   AF-A0A9R1VFI5-F1
#
_cell.length_a   1.000
_cell.length_b   1.000
_cell.length_c   1.000
_cell.angle_alpha   90.00
_cell.angle_beta   90.00
_cell.angle_gamma   90.00
#
_symmetry.space_group_name_H-M   'P 1'
#
loop_
_entity.id
_entity.type
_entity.pdbx_description
1 polymer ?
#
loop_
_entity_poly.entity_id
_entity_poly.type
_entity_poly.pdbx_seq_one_letter_code
_entity_poly.pdbx_strand_id
1 'polypeptide(L)'
;MERVIGSSSFDGVSLYPYLVGSTRSYIDGLYLPASSVPTRWVRILPIKINVFAWRLSLDKLPNRVILDSRGLDVPFLLCHICEKDLETGSHLCF
;
A
#
# COMPACT_ATOMS: atom_id res chain seq x y z
N MET A 1 11.83 28.22 44.07
CA MET A 1 11.59 26.77 44.29
C MET A 1 12.02 26.04 43.03
N GLU A 2 13.33 25.87 42.89
CA GLU A 2 13.94 25.14 41.78
C GLU A 2 13.86 23.64 42.11
N ARG A 3 13.27 22.84 41.22
CA ARG A 3 13.29 21.38 41.36
C ARG A 3 14.55 20.86 40.69
N VAL A 4 15.51 20.51 41.53
CA VAL A 4 16.69 19.70 41.21
C VAL A 4 16.22 18.38 40.59
N ILE A 5 16.54 18.15 39.31
CA ILE A 5 16.40 16.83 38.69
C ILE A 5 17.67 16.06 39.05
N GLY A 6 17.54 15.17 40.03
CA GLY A 6 18.59 14.23 40.41
C GLY A 6 18.93 13.33 39.23
N SER A 7 20.20 13.35 38.82
CA SER A 7 20.79 12.39 37.90
C SER A 7 20.99 11.06 38.64
N SER A 8 20.01 10.16 38.59
CA SER A 8 20.21 8.75 38.95
C SER A 8 20.45 7.95 37.69
N SER A 9 21.73 7.69 37.43
CA SER A 9 22.19 6.61 36.55
C SER A 9 21.55 5.31 37.02
N PHE A 10 20.81 4.65 36.13
CA PHE A 10 20.27 3.31 36.36
C PHE A 10 20.65 2.45 35.16
N ASP A 11 21.27 1.32 35.46
CA ASP A 11 21.88 0.39 34.52
C ASP A 11 20.87 -0.24 33.56
N GLY A 12 21.28 -0.44 32.31
CA GLY A 12 20.77 -1.53 31.47
C GLY A 12 19.50 -1.25 30.65
N VAL A 13 19.69 -1.23 29.33
CA VAL A 13 18.66 -1.31 28.26
C VAL A 13 17.70 -0.12 28.24
N SER A 14 18.00 0.84 27.36
CA SER A 14 17.06 1.86 26.92
C SER A 14 15.85 1.18 26.27
N LEU A 15 14.80 0.96 27.06
CA LEU A 15 13.48 0.63 26.54
C LEU A 15 12.92 1.92 25.94
N TYR A 16 13.35 2.26 24.72
CA TYR A 16 12.71 3.29 23.93
C TYR A 16 11.20 2.97 23.93
N PRO A 17 10.32 3.85 24.44
CA PRO A 17 8.89 3.67 24.24
C PRO A 17 8.69 3.64 22.72
N TYR A 18 8.28 2.49 22.20
CA TYR A 18 8.09 2.26 20.77
C TYR A 18 6.95 3.19 20.31
N LEU A 19 7.32 4.40 19.92
CA LEU A 19 6.41 5.35 19.33
C LEU A 19 6.00 4.74 17.99
N VAL A 20 4.74 4.31 17.92
CA VAL A 20 4.12 3.78 16.70
C VAL A 20 4.42 4.68 15.51
N GLY A 21 4.52 5.99 15.73
CA GLY A 21 4.95 6.97 14.72
C GLY A 21 6.35 6.73 14.17
N SER A 22 7.35 6.48 15.02
CA SER A 22 8.74 6.25 14.60
C SER A 22 8.88 4.94 13.83
N THR A 23 8.27 3.87 14.33
CA THR A 23 8.28 2.55 13.65
C THR A 23 7.57 2.64 12.31
N ARG A 24 6.41 3.31 12.25
CA ARG A 24 5.67 3.52 11.01
C ARG A 24 6.49 4.33 10.00
N SER A 25 7.11 5.43 10.41
CA SER A 25 7.93 6.24 9.49
C SER A 25 9.13 5.47 8.93
N TYR A 26 9.75 4.61 9.74
CA TYR A 26 10.85 3.75 9.30
C TYR A 26 10.39 2.73 8.25
N ILE A 27 9.29 2.01 8.54
CA ILE A 27 8.69 1.05 7.59
C ILE A 27 8.25 1.75 6.31
N ASP A 28 7.55 2.89 6.45
CA ASP A 28 7.06 3.68 5.32
C ASP A 28 8.23 4.12 4.42
N GLY A 29 9.37 4.52 5.00
CA GLY A 29 10.58 4.87 4.24
C GLY A 29 11.26 3.70 3.52
N LEU A 30 11.06 2.46 3.96
CA LEU A 30 11.62 1.26 3.33
C LEU A 30 10.73 0.70 2.22
N TYR A 31 9.41 0.75 2.39
CA TYR A 31 8.46 0.03 1.54
C TYR A 31 7.62 0.91 0.64
N LEU A 32 7.38 2.18 1.00
CA LEU A 32 6.64 3.07 0.12
C LEU A 32 7.60 3.56 -0.97
N PRO A 33 7.31 3.30 -2.25
CA PRO A 33 8.06 3.94 -3.32
C PRO A 33 7.89 5.46 -3.16
N ALA A 34 8.98 6.20 -3.34
CA ALA A 34 8.96 7.66 -3.38
C ALA A 34 8.14 8.11 -4.60
N SER A 35 6.81 8.07 -4.47
CA SER A 35 5.89 8.53 -5.50
C SER A 35 5.80 10.05 -5.39
N SER A 36 6.13 10.75 -6.48
CA SER A 36 5.96 12.20 -6.58
C SER A 36 4.48 12.62 -6.58
N VAL A 37 3.58 11.66 -6.84
CA VAL A 37 2.14 11.89 -6.90
C VAL A 37 1.48 11.33 -5.63
N PRO A 38 1.06 12.18 -4.68
CA PRO A 38 0.34 11.71 -3.51
C PRO A 38 -1.00 11.08 -3.91
N THR A 39 -1.38 9.98 -3.25
CA THR A 39 -2.70 9.38 -3.43
C THR A 39 -3.79 10.35 -2.95
N ARG A 40 -4.61 10.85 -3.89
CA ARG A 40 -5.72 11.77 -3.57
C ARG A 40 -6.99 10.99 -3.25
N TRP A 41 -7.42 11.04 -1.99
CA TRP A 41 -8.72 10.52 -1.57
C TRP A 41 -9.84 11.53 -1.85
N VAL A 42 -10.83 11.14 -2.64
CA VAL A 42 -11.96 12.01 -2.98
C VAL A 42 -13.08 11.79 -1.97
N ARG A 43 -13.32 12.78 -1.10
CA ARG A 43 -14.31 12.68 0.01
C ARG A 43 -15.75 12.49 -0.44
N ILE A 44 -16.10 12.95 -1.64
CA ILE A 44 -17.46 12.81 -2.18
C ILE A 44 -17.71 11.40 -2.77
N LEU A 45 -16.65 10.68 -3.14
CA LEU A 45 -16.78 9.34 -3.70
C LEU A 45 -16.87 8.30 -2.58
N PRO A 46 -17.72 7.27 -2.75
CA PRO A 46 -17.71 6.10 -1.88
C PRO A 46 -16.31 5.51 -1.73
N ILE A 47 -15.98 5.00 -0.53
CA ILE A 47 -14.67 4.43 -0.21
C ILE A 47 -14.23 3.36 -1.21
N LYS A 48 -15.16 2.55 -1.72
CA LYS A 48 -14.88 1.51 -2.71
C LYS A 48 -14.33 2.08 -4.02
N ILE A 49 -14.83 3.24 -4.46
CA ILE A 49 -14.36 3.89 -5.69
C ILE A 49 -12.94 4.42 -5.49
N ASN A 50 -12.67 5.05 -4.35
CA ASN A 50 -11.31 5.52 -4.05
C ASN A 50 -10.31 4.36 -3.98
N VAL A 51 -10.68 3.23 -3.34
CA VAL A 51 -9.83 2.03 -3.27
C VAL A 51 -9.61 1.44 -4.66
N PHE A 52 -10.65 1.38 -5.50
CA PHE A 52 -10.52 0.90 -6.87
C PHE A 52 -9.56 1.79 -7.68
N ALA A 53 -9.77 3.11 -7.66
CA ALA A 53 -8.92 4.06 -8.37
C ALA A 53 -7.46 4.00 -7.89
N TRP A 54 -7.23 3.89 -6.58
CA TRP A 54 -5.90 3.71 -6.02
C TRP A 54 -5.23 2.42 -6.53
N ARG A 55 -5.93 1.29 -6.52
CA ARG A 55 -5.40 0.02 -7.06
C ARG A 55 -5.12 0.10 -8.55
N LEU A 56 -6.00 0.74 -9.33
CA LEU A 56 -5.82 0.97 -10.76
C LEU A 56 -4.58 1.82 -11.03
N SER A 57 -4.38 2.91 -10.27
CA SER A 57 -3.21 3.79 -10.43
C SER A 57 -1.86 3.11 -10.15
N LEU A 58 -1.88 2.02 -9.37
CA LEU A 58 -0.70 1.23 -9.05
C LEU A 58 -0.51 0.02 -9.97
N ASP A 59 -1.39 -0.17 -10.96
CA ASP A 59 -1.47 -1.39 -11.79
C ASP A 59 -1.57 -2.68 -10.94
N LYS A 60 -2.33 -2.60 -9.84
CA LYS A 60 -2.51 -3.67 -8.86
C LYS A 60 -3.93 -4.26 -8.86
N LEU A 61 -4.67 -4.08 -9.96
CA LEU A 61 -5.95 -4.77 -10.11
C LEU A 61 -5.70 -6.26 -10.38
N PRO A 62 -6.48 -7.16 -9.77
CA PRO A 62 -6.43 -8.57 -10.13
C PRO A 62 -7.06 -8.74 -11.51
N ASN A 63 -6.21 -8.86 -12.53
CA ASN A 63 -6.61 -9.32 -13.86
C ASN A 63 -6.03 -10.72 -14.09
N ARG A 64 -6.61 -11.48 -15.02
CA ARG A 64 -6.20 -12.88 -15.27
C ARG A 64 -4.70 -13.01 -15.56
N VAL A 65 -4.12 -12.10 -16.33
CA VAL A 65 -2.68 -12.11 -16.66
C VAL A 65 -1.81 -11.94 -15.41
N ILE A 66 -2.19 -11.05 -14.49
CA ILE A 66 -1.48 -10.83 -13.21
C ILE A 66 -1.69 -12.00 -12.24
N LEU A 67 -2.85 -12.66 -12.28
CA LEU A 67 -3.12 -13.84 -11.45
C LEU A 67 -2.27 -15.02 -11.92
N ASP A 68 -2.23 -15.26 -13.22
CA ASP A 68 -1.38 -16.29 -13.85
C ASP A 68 0.11 -16.05 -13.58
N SER A 69 0.58 -14.80 -13.71
CA SER A 69 1.97 -14.45 -13.40
C SER A 69 2.35 -14.66 -11.93
N ARG A 70 1.36 -14.81 -11.03
CA ARG A 70 1.54 -15.14 -9.61
C ARG A 70 1.41 -16.65 -9.33
N GLY A 71 1.25 -17.47 -10.36
CA GLY A 71 1.11 -18.91 -10.27
C GLY A 71 -0.28 -19.36 -9.81
N LEU A 72 -1.30 -18.51 -9.93
CA LEU A 72 -2.68 -18.93 -9.73
C LEU A 72 -3.18 -19.57 -11.02
N ASP A 73 -3.74 -20.77 -10.91
CA ASP A 73 -4.30 -21.49 -12.05
C ASP A 73 -5.56 -20.76 -12.55
N VAL A 74 -5.45 -20.15 -13.72
CA VAL A 74 -6.54 -19.47 -14.40
C VAL A 74 -6.80 -20.20 -15.71
N PRO A 75 -8.01 -20.77 -15.91
CA PRO A 75 -8.28 -21.66 -17.04
C PRO A 75 -8.16 -20.97 -18.41
N PHE A 76 -8.39 -19.66 -18.48
CA PHE A 76 -8.22 -18.86 -19.69
C PHE A 76 -7.72 -17.47 -19.31
N LEU A 77 -6.77 -16.94 -20.10
CA LEU A 77 -6.24 -15.57 -19.93
C LEU A 77 -7.02 -14.51 -20.73
N LEU A 78 -7.98 -14.94 -21.53
CA LEU A 78 -8.80 -14.06 -22.35
C LEU A 78 -9.79 -13.26 -21.49
N CYS A 79 -10.07 -12.03 -21.92
CA CYS A 79 -11.10 -11.22 -21.30
C CYS A 79 -12.49 -11.82 -21.59
N HIS A 80 -13.27 -12.04 -20.54
CA HIS A 80 -14.63 -12.59 -20.68
C HIS A 80 -15.62 -11.62 -21.35
N ILE A 81 -15.27 -10.34 -21.45
CA ILE A 81 -16.14 -9.32 -22.04
C ILE A 81 -16.00 -9.28 -23.56
N CYS A 82 -14.76 -9.33 -24.07
CA CYS A 82 -14.50 -9.24 -25.52
C CYS A 82 -14.22 -10.59 -26.19
N GLU A 83 -13.79 -11.58 -25.39
CA GLU A 83 -13.39 -12.94 -25.80
C GLU A 83 -12.30 -13.01 -26.88
N LYS A 84 -11.58 -11.91 -27.12
CA LYS A 84 -10.59 -11.79 -28.21
C LYS A 84 -9.19 -11.48 -27.69
N ASP A 85 -9.09 -10.58 -26.72
CA ASP A 85 -7.82 -10.08 -26.20
C ASP A 85 -7.55 -10.61 -24.78
N LEU A 86 -6.27 -10.57 -24.40
CA LEU A 86 -5.86 -10.91 -23.04
C LEU A 86 -6.47 -9.95 -22.02
N GLU A 87 -6.93 -10.49 -20.90
CA GLU A 87 -7.47 -9.70 -19.80
C GLU A 87 -6.34 -8.98 -19.06
N THR A 88 -5.99 -7.81 -19.56
CA THR A 88 -5.02 -6.88 -18.99
C THR A 88 -5.73 -5.71 -18.32
N GLY A 89 -5.01 -4.98 -17.45
CA GLY A 89 -5.58 -3.80 -16.76
C GLY A 89 -6.04 -2.72 -17.72
N SER A 90 -5.29 -2.50 -18.81
CA SER A 90 -5.67 -1.57 -19.90
C SER A 90 -6.95 -2.02 -20.58
N HIS A 91 -7.04 -3.30 -20.97
CA HIS A 91 -8.20 -3.85 -21.67
C HIS A 91 -9.47 -3.93 -20.80
N LEU A 92 -9.34 -4.04 -19.47
CA LEU A 92 -10.49 -4.03 -18.55
C LEU A 92 -11.07 -2.63 -18.32
N CYS A 93 -10.25 -1.59 -18.49
CA CYS A 93 -10.63 -0.22 -18.14
C CYS A 93 -10.85 0.69 -19.37
N PHE A 94 -10.51 0.23 -20.58
CA PHE A 94 -10.57 0.99 -21.85
C PHE A 94 -10.81 0.05 -23.03
#